data_AF-A0A3D1QE13-F1
#
_entry.id   AF-A0A3D1QE13-F1
#
_cell.length_a   1.000
_cell.length_b   1.000
_cell.length_c   1.000
_cell.angle_alpha   90.00
_cell.angle_beta   90.00
_cell.angle_gamma   90.00
#
_symmetry.space_group_name_H-M   'P 1'
#
loop_
_entity.id
_entity.type
_entity.pdbx_description
1 polymer ?
#
loop_
_entity_poly.entity_id
_entity_poly.type
_entity_poly.pdbx_seq_one_letter_code
_entity_poly.pdbx_strand_id
1 'polypeptide(L)' 'SNEGSAWLVDYENKEKERTGIKHLKVGFNKVFGYYLEISRSNLHLVPPDYIRKQTLVNT' A
#
# COMPACT_ATOMS: atom_id res chain seq x y z
N SER A 1 18.06 -15.77 2.50
CA SER A 1 16.98 -15.07 3.22
C SER A 1 16.13 -14.28 2.24
N ASN A 2 15.10 -14.90 1.64
CA ASN A 2 14.23 -14.27 0.62
C ASN A 2 12.75 -14.24 1.03
N GLU A 3 12.43 -14.66 2.26
CA GLU A 3 11.06 -14.87 2.73
C GLU A 3 10.31 -13.57 2.99
N GLY A 4 11.00 -12.51 3.44
CA GLY A 4 10.39 -11.21 3.70
C GLY A 4 9.77 -10.59 2.44
N SER A 5 10.44 -10.73 1.29
CA SER A 5 9.93 -10.23 0.01
C SER A 5 8.71 -11.00 -0.47
N ALA A 6 8.66 -12.32 -0.26
CA ALA A 6 7.52 -13.15 -0.63
C ALA A 6 6.27 -12.80 0.20
N TRP A 7 6.44 -12.59 1.50
CA TRP A 7 5.35 -12.17 2.38
C TRP A 7 4.77 -10.81 1.98
N LEU A 8 5.63 -9.85 1.60
CA LEU A 8 5.18 -8.52 1.15
C LEU A 8 4.34 -8.62 -0.14
N VAL A 9 4.72 -9.50 -1.07
CA VAL A 9 3.98 -9.73 -2.31
C VAL A 9 2.62 -10.37 -2.04
N ASP A 10 2.56 -11.38 -1.17
CA ASP A 10 1.29 -12.00 -0.77
C ASP A 10 0.36 -10.98 -0.11
N TYR A 11 0.90 -10.19 0.83
CA TYR A 11 0.17 -9.13 1.51
C TYR A 11 -0.35 -8.06 0.52
N GLU A 12 0.48 -7.64 -0.44
CA GLU A 12 0.08 -6.69 -1.48
C GLU A 12 -1.11 -7.24 -2.31
N ASN A 13 -1.03 -8.49 -2.75
CA ASN A 13 -2.10 -9.12 -3.54
C ASN A 13 -3.39 -9.25 -2.75
N LYS A 14 -3.31 -9.67 -1.49
CA LYS A 14 -4.47 -9.77 -0.59
C LYS A 14 -5.16 -8.42 -0.40
N GLU A 15 -4.41 -7.35 -0.21
CA GLU A 15 -4.98 -6.01 -0.06
C GLU A 15 -5.52 -5.46 -1.39
N LYS A 16 -4.90 -5.78 -2.54
CA LYS A 16 -5.47 -5.47 -3.86
C LYS A 16 -6.83 -6.13 -4.07
N GLU A 17 -6.97 -7.40 -3.70
CA GLU A 17 -8.24 -8.13 -3.80
C GLU A 17 -9.30 -7.58 -2.83
N ARG A 18 -8.90 -7.30 -1.59
CA ARG A 18 -9.80 -6.77 -0.55
C ARG A 18 -10.35 -5.38 -0.88
N THR A 19 -9.49 -4.50 -1.40
CA THR A 19 -9.84 -3.10 -1.67
C THR A 19 -10.28 -2.85 -3.11
N GLY A 20 -9.99 -3.77 -4.03
CA GLY A 20 -10.16 -3.58 -5.47
C GLY A 20 -9.16 -2.63 -6.12
N ILE A 21 -8.17 -2.13 -5.36
CA ILE A 21 -7.21 -1.13 -5.83
C ILE A 21 -6.08 -1.81 -6.59
N LYS A 22 -6.20 -1.91 -7.92
CA LYS A 22 -5.20 -2.57 -8.79
C LYS A 22 -3.78 -1.98 -8.69
N HIS A 23 -3.68 -0.69 -8.40
CA HIS A 23 -2.41 0.05 -8.31
C HIS A 23 -1.88 0.21 -6.88
N LEU A 24 -2.41 -0.56 -5.92
CA LEU A 24 -1.89 -0.59 -4.55
C LEU A 24 -0.49 -1.22 -4.55
N LYS A 25 0.47 -0.55 -3.91
CA LYS A 25 1.84 -1.04 -3.79
C LYS A 25 2.34 -0.96 -2.36
N VAL A 26 3.15 -1.94 -1.95
CA VAL A 26 3.87 -1.85 -0.68
C VAL A 26 5.19 -1.09 -0.90
N GLY A 27 5.30 0.08 -0.30
CA GLY A 27 6.52 0.88 -0.25
C GLY A 27 7.24 0.72 1.08
N PHE A 28 8.51 1.11 1.13
CA PHE A 28 9.30 1.18 2.36
C PHE A 28 9.94 2.56 2.51
N ASN A 29 9.75 3.19 3.66
CA ASN A 29 10.39 4.43 4.04
C ASN A 29 11.24 4.18 5.30
N LYS A 30 12.48 4.70 5.33
CA LYS A 30 13.39 4.52 6.48
C LYS A 30 12.87 5.13 7.79
N VAL A 31 12.00 6.14 7.73
CA VAL A 31 11.49 6.87 8.90
C VAL A 31 10.25 6.19 9.50
N PHE A 32 9.36 5.67 8.67
CA PHE A 32 8.06 5.13 9.12
C PHE A 32 7.87 3.64 8.85
N GLY A 33 8.83 2.98 8.18
CA GLY A 33 8.75 1.59 7.79
C GLY A 33 7.91 1.36 6.52
N TYR A 34 7.27 0.19 6.45
CA TYR A 34 6.43 -0.20 5.33
C TYR A 34 5.12 0.58 5.29
N TYR A 35 4.67 0.94 4.09
CA TYR A 35 3.42 1.65 3.87
C TYR A 35 2.74 1.18 2.58
N LEU A 36 1.44 1.43 2.48
CA LEU A 36 0.68 1.19 1.27
C LEU A 36 0.57 2.48 0.47
N GLU A 37 1.12 2.46 -0.74
CA GLU A 37 0.97 3.52 -1.71
C GLU A 37 -0.31 3.29 -2.50
N ILE A 38 -1.16 4.32 -2.53
CA ILE A 38 -2.45 4.31 -3.22
C ILE A 38 -2.54 5.56 -4.08
N SER A 39 -2.94 5.40 -5.33
CA SER A 39 -3.14 6.54 -6.23
C SER A 39 -4.33 7.40 -5.77
N ARG A 40 -4.22 8.72 -5.97
CA ARG A 40 -5.27 9.68 -5.56
C ARG A 40 -6.65 9.32 -6.13
N SER A 41 -6.70 8.79 -7.36
CA SER A 41 -7.95 8.39 -8.01
C SER A 41 -8.68 7.27 -7.26
N ASN A 42 -7.96 6.41 -6.53
CA ASN A 42 -8.52 5.26 -5.82
C ASN A 42 -8.79 5.53 -4.34
N LEU A 43 -8.66 6.79 -3.87
CA LEU A 43 -8.91 7.16 -2.46
C LEU A 43 -10.33 6.80 -2.00
N HIS A 44 -11.29 6.77 -2.90
CA HIS A 44 -12.68 6.40 -2.61
C HIS A 44 -12.87 4.91 -2.32
N LEU A 45 -11.91 4.06 -2.70
CA LEU A 45 -11.91 2.61 -2.44
C LEU A 45 -11.15 2.26 -1.16
N VAL A 46 -10.52 3.24 -0.51
CA VAL A 46 -9.70 3.01 0.68
C VAL A 46 -10.61 2.73 1.87
N PRO A 47 -10.47 1.57 2.53
CA PRO A 47 -11.26 1.25 3.71
C PRO A 47 -10.98 2.22 4.87
N PRO A 48 -11.95 2.45 5.77
CA PRO A 48 -11.78 3.33 6.93
C PRO A 48 -10.78 2.79 7.97
N ASP A 49 -10.44 1.50 7.92
CA ASP A 49 -9.38 0.90 8.76
C ASP A 49 -7.98 1.42 8.41
N TYR A 50 -7.79 2.04 7.25
CA TYR A 50 -6.50 2.58 6.84
C TYR A 50 -6.23 3.96 7.44
N ILE A 51 -5.07 4.10 8.08
CA ILE A 51 -4.60 5.37 8.61
C ILE A 51 -3.70 6.05 7.58
N ARG A 52 -4.17 7.16 7.02
CA ARG A 52 -3.36 7.98 6.10
C ARG A 52 -2.15 8.56 6.83
N LYS A 53 -0.94 8.18 6.40
CA LYS A 53 0.33 8.66 6.99
C LYS A 53 0.87 9.91 6.31
N GLN A 54 0.92 9.93 4.98
CA GLN A 54 1.49 11.02 4.20
C GLN A 54 0.80 11.14 2.84
N THR A 55 0.74 12.36 2.30
CA THR A 55 0.38 12.61 0.90
C THR A 55 1.65 12.97 0.14
N LEU A 56 1.99 12.16 -0.85
CA LEU A 56 3.06 12.48 -1.79
C LEU A 56 2.44 13.25 -2.96
N VAL A 57 2.98 14.42 -3.26
CA VAL A 57 2.66 15.14 -4.50
C VAL A 57 3.78 14.79 -5.46
N ASN A 58 3.50 13.92 -6.43
CA ASN A 58 4.42 13.75 -7.55
C ASN A 58 4.33 15.04 -8.38
N THR A 59 5.45 15.75 -8.51
CA THR A 59 5.56 16.96 -9.35
C THR A 59 5.85 16.54 -10.78
#